data_AF-A0A344TT61-F1
#
_entry.id   AF-A0A344TT61-F1
#
_cell.length_a   1.000
_cell.length_b   1.000
_cell.length_c   1.000
_cell.angle_alpha   90.00
_cell.angle_beta   90.00
_cell.angle_gamma   90.00
#
_symmetry.space_group_name_H-M   'P 1'
#
loop_
_entity.id
_entity.type
_entity.pdbx_description
1 polymer ?
#
loop_
_entity_poly.entity_id
_entity_poly.type
_entity_poly.pdbx_seq_one_letter_code
_entity_poly.pdbx_strand_id
1 'polypeptide(L)'
;MYNDPKRYKTREYIRNEMLREVANLWNYDDTDVAVESFDPLIGMLLGAFSTSIEGVYHELDNSRSRIVRRLAHLLTPDVLSGPQAAHAVMKAGIVDPSYTITPHDFFTCNALGKEFYFTSVGHYKLYNTKLNTLIIQNRVRTMGPTPRENFLNEILPHNEVWVGLTIDNELEEFDHLSLFFDWRNDTARRSHLNLLSDVRIFTDTKEEFKITPGLVNTNTQPSATDDFNATKQAERMTQRLYNAHFLSISNLNRQTQQRILLQKKKSRRACCTAKSRRIAEKFSSGVSLDKDSIFRRDLS
;
A
#
# COMPACT_ATOMS: atom_id res chain seq x y z
N MET A 1 -21.49 -8.86 -32.73
CA MET A 1 -21.11 -8.30 -34.05
C MET A 1 -19.76 -8.90 -34.44
N TYR A 2 -19.77 -9.66 -35.53
CA TYR A 2 -18.64 -10.25 -36.26
C TYR A 2 -17.60 -11.07 -35.48
N ASN A 3 -17.90 -12.37 -35.32
CA ASN A 3 -16.88 -13.39 -35.20
C ASN A 3 -16.64 -13.95 -36.61
N ASP A 4 -15.99 -13.16 -37.48
CA ASP A 4 -15.46 -13.73 -38.71
C ASP A 4 -14.32 -14.66 -38.29
N PRO A 5 -14.37 -15.96 -38.59
CA PRO A 5 -13.24 -16.82 -38.35
C PRO A 5 -12.05 -16.21 -39.11
N LYS A 6 -10.95 -15.90 -38.39
CA LYS A 6 -9.69 -15.49 -39.00
C LYS A 6 -9.35 -16.50 -40.10
N ARG A 7 -9.65 -16.16 -41.35
CA ARG A 7 -9.16 -16.92 -42.50
C ARG A 7 -7.67 -16.64 -42.57
N TYR A 8 -6.88 -17.40 -41.82
CA TYR A 8 -5.49 -17.62 -42.21
C TYR A 8 -5.57 -18.11 -43.65
N LYS A 9 -5.13 -17.28 -44.59
CA LYS A 9 -5.04 -17.70 -45.98
C LYS A 9 -3.87 -18.70 -46.03
N THR A 10 -4.18 -19.97 -45.81
CA THR A 10 -3.21 -21.07 -45.91
C THR A 10 -2.62 -21.06 -47.31
N ARG A 11 -1.35 -21.46 -47.45
CA ARG A 11 -0.68 -21.59 -48.75
C ARG A 11 -1.55 -22.22 -49.84
N GLU A 12 -2.24 -23.31 -49.53
CA GLU A 12 -3.10 -24.04 -50.48
C GLU A 12 -4.30 -23.21 -50.94
N TYR A 13 -4.89 -22.45 -50.02
CA TYR A 13 -5.99 -21.55 -50.34
C TYR A 13 -5.52 -20.43 -51.28
N ILE A 14 -4.38 -19.80 -50.99
CA ILE A 14 -3.80 -18.75 -51.83
C ILE A 14 -3.43 -19.32 -53.20
N ARG A 15 -2.85 -20.52 -53.24
CA ARG A 15 -2.50 -21.22 -54.47
C ARG A 15 -3.73 -21.46 -55.34
N ASN A 16 -4.82 -21.97 -54.76
CA ASN A 16 -6.05 -22.27 -55.49
C ASN A 16 -6.78 -20.99 -55.94
N GLU A 17 -6.73 -19.92 -55.13
CA GLU A 17 -7.24 -18.60 -55.50
C GLU A 17 -6.47 -18.05 -56.71
N MET A 18 -5.13 -18.04 -56.66
CA MET A 18 -4.31 -17.59 -57.78
C MET A 18 -4.47 -18.48 -59.02
N LEU A 19 -4.66 -19.78 -58.85
CA LEU A 19 -4.84 -20.71 -59.97
C LEU A 19 -6.17 -20.44 -60.71
N ARG A 20 -7.25 -20.12 -59.98
CA ARG A 20 -8.52 -19.68 -60.58
C ARG A 20 -8.35 -18.36 -61.33
N GLU A 21 -7.62 -17.40 -60.77
CA GLU A 21 -7.37 -16.13 -61.46
C GLU A 21 -6.55 -16.32 -62.75
N VAL A 22 -5.54 -17.19 -62.74
CA VAL A 22 -4.76 -17.50 -63.95
C VAL A 22 -5.62 -18.22 -65.00
N ALA A 23 -6.46 -19.18 -64.58
CA ALA A 23 -7.39 -19.86 -65.48
C ALA A 23 -8.38 -18.88 -66.14
N ASN A 24 -8.94 -17.96 -65.35
CA ASN A 24 -9.83 -16.90 -65.84
C ASN A 24 -9.11 -15.97 -66.83
N LEU A 25 -7.88 -15.54 -66.53
CA LEU A 25 -7.09 -14.68 -67.41
C LEU A 25 -6.75 -15.34 -68.76
N TRP A 26 -6.66 -16.66 -68.78
CA TRP A 26 -6.34 -17.43 -69.99
C TRP A 26 -7.57 -18.03 -70.68
N ASN A 27 -8.79 -17.66 -70.25
CA ASN A 27 -10.06 -18.17 -70.78
C ASN A 27 -10.14 -19.70 -70.79
N TYR A 28 -9.61 -20.37 -69.75
CA TYR A 28 -9.95 -21.77 -69.52
C TYR A 28 -11.39 -21.85 -68.98
N ASP A 29 -12.21 -22.74 -69.54
CA ASP A 29 -13.53 -23.02 -69.00
C ASP A 29 -13.40 -23.63 -67.60
N ASP A 30 -14.25 -23.20 -66.65
CA ASP A 30 -14.24 -23.64 -65.24
C ASP A 30 -14.29 -25.18 -65.06
N THR A 31 -14.72 -25.91 -66.10
CA THR A 31 -14.80 -27.38 -66.13
C THR A 31 -13.49 -28.07 -66.49
N ASP A 32 -12.52 -27.37 -67.11
CA ASP A 32 -11.26 -27.93 -67.64
C ASP A 32 -10.03 -27.62 -66.76
N VAL A 33 -10.24 -27.00 -65.59
CA VAL A 33 -9.16 -26.60 -64.67
C VAL A 33 -8.63 -27.81 -63.87
N ALA A 34 -8.09 -28.82 -64.57
CA ALA A 34 -7.21 -29.79 -63.96
C ALA A 34 -5.84 -29.12 -63.75
N VAL A 35 -5.30 -29.14 -62.52
CA VAL A 35 -3.95 -28.65 -62.18
C VAL A 35 -2.88 -29.28 -63.08
N GLU A 36 -3.18 -30.44 -63.66
CA GLU A 36 -2.35 -31.22 -64.58
C GLU A 36 -2.28 -30.66 -66.02
N SER A 37 -3.17 -29.74 -66.40
CA SER A 37 -3.16 -29.09 -67.73
C SER A 37 -2.16 -27.94 -67.84
N PHE A 38 -1.68 -27.43 -66.71
CA PHE A 38 -0.72 -26.33 -66.65
C PHE A 38 0.72 -26.86 -66.69
N ASP A 39 1.61 -26.09 -67.31
CA ASP A 39 3.06 -26.34 -67.25
C ASP A 39 3.51 -26.49 -65.78
N PRO A 40 4.26 -27.56 -65.42
CA PRO A 40 4.84 -27.74 -64.10
C PRO A 40 5.58 -26.52 -63.55
N LEU A 41 6.18 -25.69 -64.41
CA LEU A 41 6.81 -24.42 -64.01
C LEU A 41 5.83 -23.44 -63.39
N ILE A 42 4.61 -23.34 -63.91
CA ILE A 42 3.54 -22.50 -63.35
C ILE A 42 3.16 -23.01 -61.97
N GLY A 43 3.05 -24.33 -61.80
CA GLY A 43 2.80 -24.95 -60.51
C GLY A 43 3.90 -24.65 -59.47
N MET A 44 5.17 -24.63 -59.90
CA MET A 44 6.30 -24.24 -59.04
C MET A 44 6.26 -22.76 -58.69
N LEU A 45 6.01 -21.88 -59.68
CA LEU A 45 5.93 -20.43 -59.50
C LEU A 45 4.78 -20.03 -58.57
N LEU A 46 3.57 -20.55 -58.81
CA LEU A 46 2.41 -20.37 -57.92
C LEU A 46 2.71 -20.91 -56.52
N GLY A 47 3.46 -22.01 -56.41
CA GLY A 47 3.89 -22.55 -55.12
C GLY A 47 4.82 -21.62 -54.34
N ALA A 48 5.79 -21.03 -55.02
CA ALA A 48 6.72 -20.06 -54.46
C ALA A 48 6.01 -18.77 -54.05
N PHE A 49 5.16 -18.23 -54.93
CA PHE A 49 4.35 -17.04 -54.64
C PHE A 49 3.38 -17.27 -53.47
N SER A 50 2.70 -18.42 -53.43
CA SER A 50 1.78 -18.74 -52.33
C SER A 50 2.51 -18.73 -50.98
N THR A 51 3.74 -19.26 -50.94
CA THR A 51 4.57 -19.29 -49.72
C THR A 51 5.00 -17.89 -49.31
N SER A 52 5.42 -17.07 -50.27
CA SER A 52 5.80 -15.67 -50.01
C SER A 52 4.61 -14.85 -49.50
N ILE A 53 3.44 -14.97 -50.15
CA ILE A 53 2.21 -14.27 -49.76
C ILE A 53 1.74 -14.71 -48.38
N GLU A 54 1.76 -16.02 -48.09
CA GLU A 54 1.48 -16.56 -46.76
C GLU A 54 2.41 -15.94 -45.70
N GLY A 55 3.71 -15.83 -46.00
CA GLY A 55 4.68 -15.14 -45.15
C GLY A 55 4.30 -13.67 -44.89
N VAL A 56 3.91 -12.92 -45.93
CA VAL A 56 3.44 -11.54 -45.80
C VAL A 56 2.19 -11.44 -44.92
N TYR A 57 1.23 -12.36 -45.08
CA TYR A 57 0.05 -12.39 -44.21
C TYR A 57 0.42 -12.66 -42.75
N HIS A 58 1.36 -13.56 -42.49
CA HIS A 58 1.86 -13.81 -41.14
C HIS A 58 2.56 -12.58 -40.55
N GLU A 59 3.40 -11.88 -41.33
CA GLU A 59 4.04 -10.65 -40.89
C GLU A 59 3.03 -9.54 -40.60
N LEU A 60 1.97 -9.43 -41.41
CA LEU A 60 0.89 -8.47 -41.23
C LEU A 60 0.08 -8.75 -39.95
N ASP A 61 -0.30 -10.01 -39.68
CA ASP A 61 -1.02 -10.36 -38.45
C ASP A 61 -0.15 -10.13 -37.20
N ASN A 62 1.14 -10.44 -37.30
CA ASN A 62 2.12 -10.12 -36.27
C ASN A 62 2.23 -8.61 -36.04
N SER A 63 2.25 -7.82 -37.11
CA SER A 63 2.27 -6.35 -37.05
C SER A 63 1.00 -5.80 -36.39
N ARG A 64 -0.18 -6.27 -36.82
CA ARG A 64 -1.47 -5.90 -36.22
C ARG A 64 -1.49 -6.20 -34.73
N SER A 65 -1.02 -7.39 -34.34
CA SER A 65 -0.95 -7.79 -32.92
C SER A 65 0.00 -6.89 -32.11
N ARG A 66 1.15 -6.50 -32.68
CA ARG A 66 2.08 -5.55 -32.04
C ARG A 66 1.48 -4.15 -31.91
N ILE A 67 0.82 -3.65 -32.95
CA ILE A 67 0.17 -2.33 -32.94
C ILE A 67 -0.94 -2.29 -31.89
N VAL A 68 -1.82 -3.30 -31.87
CA VAL A 68 -2.90 -3.40 -30.88
C VAL A 68 -2.34 -3.46 -29.46
N ARG A 69 -1.30 -4.28 -29.23
CA ARG A 69 -0.64 -4.36 -27.92
C ARG A 69 -0.04 -3.01 -27.52
N ARG A 70 0.59 -2.29 -28.45
CA ARG A 70 1.18 -0.97 -28.17
C ARG A 70 0.11 0.07 -27.86
N LEU A 71 -0.99 0.10 -28.61
CA LEU A 71 -2.12 0.98 -28.33
C LEU A 71 -2.75 0.66 -26.97
N ALA A 72 -2.93 -0.63 -26.64
CA ALA A 72 -3.41 -1.04 -25.33
C ALA A 72 -2.48 -0.52 -24.22
N HIS A 73 -1.15 -0.71 -24.35
CA HIS A 73 -0.18 -0.18 -23.39
C HIS A 73 -0.17 1.34 -23.30
N LEU A 74 -0.44 2.08 -24.37
CA LEU A 74 -0.55 3.54 -24.31
C LEU A 74 -1.84 4.01 -23.61
N LEU A 75 -2.90 3.22 -23.69
CA LEU A 75 -4.20 3.51 -23.06
C LEU A 75 -4.24 3.09 -21.58
N THR A 76 -3.46 2.08 -21.18
CA THR A 76 -3.31 1.69 -19.77
C THR A 76 -2.08 2.36 -19.15
N PRO A 77 -2.20 3.06 -18.00
CA PRO A 77 -1.04 3.66 -17.36
C PRO A 77 -0.03 2.59 -16.94
N ASP A 78 1.26 2.82 -17.21
CA ASP A 78 2.35 1.87 -16.97
C ASP A 78 2.43 1.39 -15.52
N VAL A 79 1.98 2.19 -14.55
CA VAL A 79 1.98 1.86 -13.12
C VAL A 79 1.04 0.70 -12.79
N LEU A 80 -0.01 0.48 -13.59
CA LEU A 80 -0.94 -0.64 -13.39
C LEU A 80 -0.45 -1.92 -14.06
N SER A 81 0.44 -1.84 -15.05
CA SER A 81 0.95 -2.99 -15.82
C SER A 81 2.42 -3.33 -15.54
N GLY A 82 3.16 -2.43 -14.90
CA GLY A 82 4.56 -2.57 -14.60
C GLY A 82 4.85 -3.32 -13.29
N PRO A 83 6.13 -3.64 -13.01
CA PRO A 83 6.51 -4.25 -11.75
C PRO A 83 6.23 -3.30 -10.58
N GLN A 84 5.43 -3.75 -9.61
CA GLN A 84 5.16 -2.98 -8.41
C GLN A 84 6.34 -3.12 -7.43
N ALA A 85 6.88 -1.98 -6.98
CA ALA A 85 7.94 -1.98 -5.98
C ALA A 85 7.45 -2.56 -4.64
N ALA A 86 8.35 -3.26 -3.95
CA ALA A 86 8.11 -3.69 -2.59
C ALA A 86 7.89 -2.46 -1.69
N HIS A 87 6.87 -2.51 -0.85
CA HIS A 87 6.46 -1.42 0.01
C HIS A 87 6.13 -1.95 1.41
N ALA A 88 6.45 -1.18 2.44
CA ALA A 88 6.20 -1.55 3.83
C ALA A 88 5.93 -0.30 4.67
N VAL A 89 5.28 -0.50 5.81
CA VAL A 89 5.15 0.52 6.84
C VAL A 89 6.20 0.25 7.92
N MET A 90 7.04 1.23 8.18
CA MET A 90 8.11 1.14 9.18
C MET A 90 7.77 2.00 10.39
N LYS A 91 7.90 1.43 11.58
CA LYS A 91 7.92 2.18 12.84
C LYS A 91 9.36 2.55 13.16
N ALA A 92 9.70 3.83 13.05
CA ALA A 92 11.01 4.36 13.42
C ALA A 92 10.97 5.03 14.79
N GLY A 93 11.98 4.79 15.61
CA GLY A 93 12.23 5.54 16.85
C GLY A 93 13.32 6.57 16.60
N ILE A 94 13.11 7.81 17.04
CA ILE A 94 14.08 8.89 16.93
C ILE A 94 14.62 9.27 18.31
N VAL A 95 15.83 9.82 18.35
CA VAL A 95 16.45 10.31 19.58
C VAL A 95 16.03 11.75 19.86
N ASP A 96 15.98 12.59 18.83
CA ASP A 96 15.54 13.97 18.93
C ASP A 96 14.02 14.06 19.17
N PRO A 97 13.52 15.13 19.79
CA PRO A 97 12.08 15.28 20.07
C PRO A 97 11.21 15.20 18.80
N SER A 98 11.71 15.75 17.69
CA SER A 98 11.08 15.63 16.37
C SER A 98 12.10 15.59 15.25
N TYR A 99 11.82 14.84 14.19
CA TYR A 99 12.67 14.73 13.00
C TYR A 99 11.82 14.59 11.74
N THR A 100 12.18 15.25 10.65
CA THR A 100 11.43 15.15 9.39
C THR A 100 12.15 14.21 8.44
N ILE A 101 11.51 13.08 8.14
CA ILE A 101 12.00 12.15 7.12
C ILE A 101 11.64 12.69 5.74
N THR A 102 12.58 12.56 4.82
CA THR A 102 12.45 12.92 3.41
C THR A 102 12.64 11.69 2.51
N PRO A 103 12.23 11.75 1.23
CA PRO A 103 12.51 10.67 0.28
C PRO A 103 14.00 10.44 -0.01
N HIS A 104 14.88 11.34 0.46
CA HIS A 104 16.33 11.24 0.31
C HIS A 104 16.96 10.40 1.43
N ASP A 105 16.20 10.09 2.48
CA ASP A 105 16.64 9.21 3.56
C ASP A 105 16.40 7.75 3.18
N PHE A 106 17.48 6.97 3.17
CA PHE A 106 17.45 5.55 2.80
C PHE A 106 17.45 4.67 4.05
N PHE A 107 16.64 3.61 4.02
CA PHE A 107 16.55 2.59 5.05
C PHE A 107 16.99 1.25 4.47
N THR A 108 17.81 0.52 5.22
CA THR A 108 18.29 -0.81 4.84
C THR A 108 17.54 -1.89 5.61
N CYS A 109 17.11 -2.92 4.89
CA CYS A 109 16.51 -4.11 5.47
C CYS A 109 17.23 -5.34 4.92
N ASN A 110 17.87 -6.11 5.80
CA ASN A 110 18.44 -7.40 5.41
C ASN A 110 17.39 -8.49 5.60
N ALA A 111 16.98 -9.13 4.51
CA ALA A 111 16.07 -10.26 4.54
C ALA A 111 16.62 -11.37 3.63
N LEU A 112 16.63 -12.62 4.14
CA LEU A 112 17.09 -13.79 3.39
C LEU A 112 18.52 -13.65 2.82
N GLY A 113 19.40 -12.93 3.51
CA GLY A 113 20.78 -12.69 3.08
C GLY A 113 20.94 -11.69 1.94
N LYS A 114 19.87 -10.94 1.60
CA LYS A 114 19.89 -9.84 0.63
C LYS A 114 19.54 -8.53 1.33
N GLU A 115 20.26 -7.48 0.95
CA GLU A 115 19.98 -6.12 1.42
C GLU A 115 18.97 -5.44 0.47
N PHE A 116 17.89 -4.95 1.07
CA PHE A 116 16.87 -4.16 0.41
C PHE A 116 16.96 -2.72 0.89
N TYR A 117 16.80 -1.78 -0.04
CA TYR A 117 16.79 -0.35 0.24
C TYR A 117 15.38 0.18 0.08
N PHE A 118 14.90 0.88 1.09
CA PHE A 118 13.60 1.54 1.09
C PHE A 118 13.80 3.04 1.29
N THR A 119 13.00 3.83 0.60
CA THR A 119 12.88 5.28 0.82
C THR A 119 11.51 5.61 1.36
N SER A 120 11.39 6.76 1.99
CA SER A 120 10.08 7.26 2.40
C SER A 120 9.29 7.75 1.19
N VAL A 121 7.96 7.57 1.26
CA VAL A 121 7.04 7.93 0.17
C VAL A 121 6.70 9.43 0.18
N GLY A 122 7.41 10.25 0.96
CA GLY A 122 7.02 11.64 1.19
C GLY A 122 7.74 12.29 2.36
N HIS A 123 7.32 13.50 2.71
CA HIS A 123 7.85 14.23 3.86
C HIS A 123 6.97 13.99 5.07
N TYR A 124 7.53 13.34 6.10
CA TYR A 124 6.79 12.97 7.30
C TYR A 124 7.54 13.41 8.54
N LYS A 125 6.85 14.09 9.45
CA LYS A 125 7.39 14.49 10.74
C LYS A 125 7.20 13.36 11.75
N LEU A 126 8.31 12.84 12.24
CA LEU A 126 8.37 11.90 13.35
C LEU A 126 8.52 12.63 14.67
N TYR A 127 7.98 12.01 15.71
CA TYR A 127 8.05 12.48 17.08
C TYR A 127 8.56 11.36 17.98
N ASN A 128 9.41 11.70 18.96
CA ASN A 128 9.89 10.74 19.94
C ASN A 128 8.76 10.36 20.90
N THR A 129 7.96 9.37 20.47
CA THR A 129 6.79 8.88 21.19
C THR A 129 6.80 7.37 21.24
N LYS A 130 6.38 6.81 22.38
CA LYS A 130 6.31 5.36 22.59
C LYS A 130 4.92 4.99 23.06
N LEU A 131 4.29 4.07 22.33
CA LEU A 131 3.09 3.39 22.80
C LEU A 131 3.47 2.47 23.97
N ASN A 132 2.92 2.75 25.16
CA ASN A 132 3.21 2.02 26.39
C ASN A 132 2.08 1.06 26.76
N THR A 133 0.83 1.49 26.63
CA THR A 133 -0.33 0.70 27.09
C THR A 133 -1.50 0.85 26.13
N LEU A 134 -2.23 -0.23 25.93
CA LEU A 134 -3.48 -0.27 25.17
C LEU A 134 -4.52 -0.99 26.02
N ILE A 135 -5.66 -0.34 26.28
CA ILE A 135 -6.75 -0.93 27.06
C ILE A 135 -7.98 -1.03 26.17
N ILE A 136 -8.50 -2.25 26.04
CA ILE A 136 -9.71 -2.56 25.28
C ILE A 136 -10.60 -3.40 26.18
N GLN A 137 -11.81 -2.91 26.47
CA GLN A 137 -12.74 -3.54 27.41
C GLN A 137 -12.08 -3.74 28.79
N ASN A 138 -11.74 -4.97 29.15
CA ASN A 138 -11.06 -5.34 30.40
C ASN A 138 -9.55 -5.58 30.15
N ARG A 139 -9.13 -5.84 28.91
CA ARG A 139 -7.76 -6.24 28.59
C ARG A 139 -6.82 -5.04 28.58
N VAL A 140 -5.80 -5.09 29.41
CA VAL A 140 -4.68 -4.14 29.46
C VAL A 140 -3.47 -4.79 28.82
N ARG A 141 -3.07 -4.32 27.64
CA ARG A 141 -1.85 -4.76 26.95
C ARG A 141 -0.75 -3.72 27.14
N THR A 142 0.33 -4.11 27.81
CA THR A 142 1.53 -3.28 27.95
C THR A 142 2.50 -3.61 26.82
N MET A 143 2.86 -2.59 26.06
CA MET A 143 3.77 -2.67 24.92
C MET A 143 5.20 -2.45 25.43
N GLY A 144 6.01 -3.51 25.37
CA GLY A 144 7.41 -3.49 25.77
C GLY A 144 8.20 -4.56 25.02
N PRO A 145 9.45 -4.86 25.43
CA PRO A 145 10.24 -5.94 24.84
C PRO A 145 9.54 -7.30 24.92
N THR A 146 8.78 -7.50 26.00
CA THR A 146 7.87 -8.63 26.16
C THR A 146 6.46 -8.06 26.36
N PRO A 147 5.54 -8.24 25.42
CA PRO A 147 4.17 -7.79 25.60
C PRO A 147 3.54 -8.56 26.76
N ARG A 148 2.90 -7.83 27.67
CA ARG A 148 2.17 -8.42 28.80
C ARG A 148 0.70 -8.09 28.67
N GLU A 149 -0.14 -9.05 28.99
CA GLU A 149 -1.59 -8.88 29.04
C GLU A 149 -2.07 -9.11 30.46
N ASN A 150 -2.76 -8.10 30.98
CA ASN A 150 -3.43 -8.14 32.27
C ASN A 150 -4.92 -7.86 32.07
N PHE A 151 -5.71 -8.16 33.09
CA PHE A 151 -7.14 -7.95 33.10
C PHE A 151 -7.49 -6.92 34.20
N LEU A 152 -8.32 -5.94 33.85
CA LEU A 152 -8.92 -5.00 34.78
C LEU A 152 -10.12 -5.65 35.48
N ASN A 153 -10.46 -5.21 36.69
CA ASN A 153 -11.69 -5.67 37.34
C ASN A 153 -12.95 -5.07 36.70
N GLU A 154 -12.81 -3.91 36.05
CA GLU A 154 -13.89 -3.20 35.39
C GLU A 154 -13.80 -3.31 33.87
N ILE A 155 -14.94 -3.20 33.20
CA ILE A 155 -15.05 -3.33 31.75
C ILE A 155 -15.27 -1.94 31.15
N LEU A 156 -14.38 -1.51 30.27
CA LEU A 156 -14.60 -0.31 29.47
C LEU A 156 -15.76 -0.51 28.48
N PRO A 157 -16.50 0.55 28.13
CA PRO A 157 -17.50 0.50 27.07
C PRO A 157 -16.93 -0.05 25.76
N HIS A 158 -17.76 -0.76 24.99
CA HIS A 158 -17.34 -1.43 23.75
C HIS A 158 -16.83 -0.48 22.66
N ASN A 159 -17.18 0.80 22.76
CA ASN A 159 -16.82 1.83 21.78
C ASN A 159 -15.67 2.73 22.26
N GLU A 160 -14.98 2.35 23.33
CA GLU A 160 -13.88 3.11 23.90
C GLU A 160 -12.60 2.28 23.94
N VAL A 161 -11.50 2.92 23.54
CA VAL A 161 -10.16 2.35 23.61
C VAL A 161 -9.26 3.37 24.24
N TRP A 162 -8.54 2.97 25.28
CA TRP A 162 -7.59 3.86 25.94
C TRP A 162 -6.18 3.54 25.47
N VAL A 163 -5.47 4.58 25.03
CA VAL A 163 -4.13 4.47 24.46
C VAL A 163 -3.17 5.29 25.33
N GLY A 164 -2.26 4.60 26.00
CA GLY A 164 -1.19 5.21 26.78
C GLY A 164 0.01 5.50 25.90
N LEU A 165 0.25 6.78 25.63
CA LEU A 165 1.42 7.28 24.89
C LEU A 165 2.39 7.96 25.84
N THR A 166 3.65 7.55 25.79
CA THR A 166 4.76 8.26 26.42
C THR A 166 5.36 9.21 25.40
N ILE A 167 5.31 10.50 25.68
CA ILE A 167 5.84 11.57 24.85
C ILE A 167 7.11 12.11 25.50
N ASP A 168 8.10 12.51 24.71
CA ASP A 168 9.30 13.17 25.22
C ASP A 168 8.97 14.50 25.93
N ASN A 169 9.68 14.79 27.02
CA ASN A 169 9.40 15.95 27.87
C ASN A 169 9.71 17.30 27.18
N GLU A 170 10.60 17.26 26.20
CA GLU A 170 11.01 18.42 25.40
C GLU A 170 10.02 18.73 24.28
N LEU A 171 9.07 17.83 24.00
CA LEU A 171 8.07 18.05 22.97
C LEU A 171 6.90 18.89 23.51
N GLU A 172 6.80 20.12 23.03
CA GLU A 172 5.71 21.05 23.42
C GLU A 172 4.54 21.03 22.44
N GLU A 173 4.85 20.79 21.16
CA GLU A 173 3.86 20.76 20.08
C GLU A 173 4.11 19.55 19.17
N PHE A 174 3.02 18.85 18.86
CA PHE A 174 3.01 17.90 17.76
C PHE A 174 1.88 18.27 16.80
N ASP A 175 2.19 18.14 15.53
CA ASP A 175 1.25 18.31 14.44
C ASP A 175 1.38 17.10 13.53
N HIS A 176 0.26 16.52 13.13
CA HIS A 176 0.21 15.30 12.32
C HIS A 176 0.92 14.07 12.92
N LEU A 177 0.84 13.86 14.24
CA LEU A 177 1.27 12.59 14.87
C LEU A 177 0.43 11.44 14.31
N SER A 178 1.08 10.52 13.59
CA SER A 178 0.36 9.49 12.82
C SER A 178 0.30 8.16 13.57
N LEU A 179 -0.90 7.64 13.75
CA LEU A 179 -1.19 6.30 14.24
C LEU A 179 -1.52 5.37 13.08
N PHE A 180 -0.97 4.16 13.11
CA PHE A 180 -1.21 3.13 12.09
C PHE A 180 -2.09 2.02 12.66
N PHE A 181 -3.17 1.70 11.96
CA PHE A 181 -4.12 0.66 12.32
C PHE A 181 -4.12 -0.44 11.27
N ASP A 182 -3.99 -1.69 11.70
CA ASP A 182 -4.09 -2.84 10.82
C ASP A 182 -4.78 -4.02 11.52
N TRP A 183 -5.85 -4.50 10.90
CA TRP A 183 -6.57 -5.70 11.32
C TRP A 183 -6.03 -6.89 10.52
N ARG A 184 -5.11 -7.61 11.13
CA ARG A 184 -4.47 -8.78 10.52
C ARG A 184 -5.50 -9.89 10.34
N ASN A 185 -5.56 -10.44 9.13
CA ASN A 185 -6.36 -11.61 8.77
C ASN A 185 -7.89 -11.45 8.94
N ASP A 186 -8.40 -10.21 8.81
CA ASP A 186 -9.83 -9.93 8.92
C ASP A 186 -10.46 -9.69 7.55
N THR A 187 -11.53 -10.43 7.24
CA THR A 187 -12.30 -10.28 5.99
C THR A 187 -13.03 -8.94 5.91
N ALA A 188 -13.43 -8.37 7.06
CA ALA A 188 -14.13 -7.09 7.15
C ALA A 188 -13.17 -5.89 7.34
N ARG A 189 -11.85 -6.09 7.15
CA ARG A 189 -10.82 -5.06 7.35
C ARG A 189 -11.15 -3.72 6.68
N ARG A 190 -11.66 -3.73 5.45
CA ARG A 190 -12.00 -2.50 4.72
C ARG A 190 -13.12 -1.71 5.41
N SER A 191 -14.13 -2.42 5.93
CA SER A 191 -15.21 -1.81 6.70
C SER A 191 -14.69 -1.23 8.00
N HIS A 192 -13.80 -1.93 8.71
CA HIS A 192 -13.17 -1.43 9.93
C HIS A 192 -12.31 -0.18 9.70
N LEU A 193 -11.55 -0.13 8.60
CA LEU A 193 -10.75 1.05 8.24
C LEU A 193 -11.64 2.26 7.93
N ASN A 194 -12.81 2.07 7.32
CA ASN A 194 -13.74 3.17 7.07
C ASN A 194 -14.25 3.80 8.38
N LEU A 195 -14.46 2.99 9.43
CA LEU A 195 -14.90 3.47 10.74
C LEU A 195 -13.83 4.34 11.45
N LEU A 196 -12.57 4.27 11.04
CA LEU A 196 -11.52 5.15 11.59
C LEU A 196 -11.80 6.63 11.31
N SER A 197 -12.57 6.94 10.26
CA SER A 197 -12.95 8.32 9.95
C SER A 197 -13.89 8.95 11.00
N ASP A 198 -14.62 8.13 11.76
CA ASP A 198 -15.56 8.58 12.79
C ASP A 198 -14.93 8.61 14.20
N VAL A 199 -13.68 8.17 14.34
CA VAL A 199 -12.98 8.11 15.62
C VAL A 199 -12.77 9.50 16.20
N ARG A 200 -13.04 9.63 17.50
CA ARG A 200 -12.74 10.83 18.29
C ARG A 200 -11.74 10.47 19.36
N ILE A 201 -10.79 11.37 19.59
CA ILE A 201 -9.71 11.16 20.55
C ILE A 201 -9.80 12.27 21.58
N PHE A 202 -9.91 11.86 22.84
CA PHE A 202 -10.05 12.75 23.97
C PHE A 202 -8.84 12.61 24.90
N THR A 203 -8.49 13.70 25.56
CA THR A 203 -7.57 13.69 26.70
C THR A 203 -8.28 13.29 28.00
N ASP A 204 -7.52 13.06 29.07
CA ASP A 204 -8.01 12.91 30.44
C ASP A 204 -8.85 14.14 30.88
N THR A 205 -8.51 15.33 30.38
CA THR A 205 -9.26 16.59 30.60
C THR A 205 -10.52 16.72 29.74
N LYS A 206 -10.93 15.66 29.01
CA LYS A 206 -12.07 15.63 28.07
C LYS A 206 -11.96 16.61 26.89
N GLU A 207 -10.76 17.10 26.59
CA GLU A 207 -10.52 17.93 25.40
C GLU A 207 -10.37 17.04 24.17
N GLU A 208 -11.02 17.41 23.07
CA GLU A 208 -11.00 16.63 21.82
C GLU A 208 -9.88 17.12 20.90
N PHE A 209 -8.98 16.22 20.52
CA PHE A 209 -7.95 16.53 19.52
C PHE A 209 -8.54 16.63 18.12
N LYS A 210 -8.00 17.53 17.31
CA LYS A 210 -8.28 17.60 15.88
C LYS A 210 -7.57 16.45 15.17
N ILE A 211 -8.37 15.64 14.50
CA ILE A 211 -7.94 14.44 13.78
C ILE A 211 -8.10 14.68 12.28
N THR A 212 -7.12 14.21 11.52
CA THR A 212 -7.16 14.18 10.05
C THR A 212 -6.96 12.72 9.61
N PRO A 213 -7.89 12.13 8.85
CA PRO A 213 -7.72 10.78 8.32
C PRO A 213 -6.63 10.79 7.24
N GLY A 214 -5.85 9.72 7.18
CA GLY A 214 -4.75 9.59 6.25
C GLY A 214 -3.40 9.99 6.81
N LEU A 215 -2.39 9.88 5.95
CA LEU A 215 -1.02 10.26 6.26
C LEU A 215 -0.71 11.61 5.61
N VAL A 216 -0.46 12.63 6.44
CA VAL A 216 -0.22 13.99 5.95
C VAL A 216 1.22 14.14 5.48
N ASN A 217 1.40 14.44 4.19
CA ASN A 217 2.69 14.75 3.59
C ASN A 217 2.90 16.27 3.59
N THR A 218 3.95 16.73 4.27
CA THR A 218 4.16 18.16 4.54
C THR A 218 4.62 18.99 3.34
N ASN A 219 5.09 18.37 2.25
CA ASN A 219 5.80 19.12 1.20
C ASN A 219 5.47 18.75 -0.25
N THR A 220 4.27 18.23 -0.53
CA THR A 220 3.90 17.91 -1.93
C THR A 220 3.02 19.01 -2.51
N GLN A 221 3.62 20.09 -3.01
CA GLN A 221 2.94 20.87 -4.04
C GLN A 221 2.99 20.05 -5.35
N PRO A 222 1.84 19.65 -5.91
CA PRO A 222 1.83 18.87 -7.14
C PRO A 222 2.31 19.77 -8.30
N SER A 223 3.47 19.44 -8.86
CA SER A 223 3.89 20.06 -10.13
C SER A 223 3.29 19.27 -11.29
N ALA A 224 2.82 19.96 -12.34
CA ALA A 224 2.17 19.32 -13.49
C ALA A 224 3.07 18.33 -14.25
N THR A 225 4.40 18.45 -14.08
CA THR A 225 5.40 17.53 -14.66
C THR A 225 5.49 16.20 -13.91
N ASP A 226 4.96 16.11 -12.69
CA ASP A 226 5.07 14.92 -11.85
C ASP A 226 4.21 13.76 -12.31
N ASP A 227 3.20 14.04 -13.13
CA ASP A 227 2.29 13.04 -13.65
C ASP A 227 2.95 12.12 -14.68
N PHE A 228 4.14 12.45 -15.20
CA PHE A 228 4.90 11.59 -16.11
C PHE A 228 6.04 10.81 -15.41
N ASN A 229 6.31 11.08 -14.13
CA ASN A 229 7.39 10.40 -13.41
C ASN A 229 6.86 9.10 -12.77
N ALA A 230 7.29 7.95 -13.30
CA ALA A 230 6.91 6.63 -12.82
C ALA A 230 7.15 6.44 -11.30
N THR A 231 8.23 7.00 -10.76
CA THR A 231 8.55 6.93 -9.32
C THR A 231 7.50 7.66 -8.50
N LYS A 232 7.15 8.90 -8.87
CA LYS A 232 6.12 9.69 -8.16
C LYS A 232 4.74 9.04 -8.27
N GLN A 233 4.43 8.40 -9.39
CA GLN A 233 3.19 7.65 -9.52
C GLN A 233 3.17 6.40 -8.61
N ALA A 234 4.27 5.65 -8.53
CA ALA A 234 4.40 4.51 -7.62
C ALA A 234 4.30 4.95 -6.14
N GLU A 235 4.90 6.08 -5.80
CA GLU A 235 4.77 6.70 -4.48
C GLU A 235 3.30 7.04 -4.16
N ARG A 236 2.61 7.74 -5.06
CA ARG A 236 1.17 8.07 -4.89
C ARG A 236 0.31 6.82 -4.77
N MET A 237 0.60 5.77 -5.54
CA MET A 237 -0.12 4.50 -5.43
C MET A 237 0.08 3.86 -4.06
N THR A 238 1.31 3.87 -3.55
CA THR A 238 1.66 3.34 -2.22
C THR A 238 1.03 4.16 -1.10
N GLN A 239 1.04 5.50 -1.21
CA GLN A 239 0.32 6.40 -0.29
C GLN A 239 -1.17 6.06 -0.27
N ARG A 240 -1.82 5.96 -1.44
CA ARG A 240 -3.25 5.63 -1.54
C ARG A 240 -3.59 4.28 -0.91
N LEU A 241 -2.72 3.28 -1.09
CA LEU A 241 -2.90 1.95 -0.52
C LEU A 241 -2.94 1.99 1.01
N TYR A 242 -2.02 2.73 1.64
CA TYR A 242 -1.94 2.81 3.09
C TYR A 242 -2.76 3.93 3.71
N ASN A 243 -3.29 4.88 2.94
CA ASN A 243 -3.93 6.08 3.48
C ASN A 243 -5.06 5.75 4.46
N ALA A 244 -5.89 4.76 4.14
CA ALA A 244 -7.00 4.35 5.00
C ALA A 244 -6.57 3.77 6.37
N HIS A 245 -5.30 3.38 6.50
CA HIS A 245 -4.74 2.81 7.74
C HIS A 245 -4.20 3.87 8.71
N PHE A 246 -4.01 5.10 8.24
CA PHE A 246 -3.40 6.15 9.03
C PHE A 246 -4.44 7.12 9.61
N LEU A 247 -4.18 7.53 10.85
CA LEU A 247 -4.91 8.58 11.55
C LEU A 247 -3.90 9.59 12.08
N SER A 248 -3.92 10.82 11.56
CA SER A 248 -3.03 11.89 12.01
C SER A 248 -3.72 12.76 13.07
N ILE A 249 -3.03 12.98 14.19
CA ILE A 249 -3.50 13.75 15.34
C ILE A 249 -2.70 15.04 15.42
N SER A 250 -3.39 16.16 15.58
CA SER A 250 -2.76 17.48 15.78
C SER A 250 -3.05 17.99 17.19
N ASN A 251 -2.12 18.74 17.77
CA ASN A 251 -2.25 19.34 19.10
C ASN A 251 -3.17 20.59 19.11
N LEU A 252 -4.29 20.51 18.41
CA LEU A 252 -5.31 21.55 18.32
C LEU A 252 -6.64 20.98 18.79
N ASN A 253 -7.40 21.76 19.54
CA ASN A 253 -8.76 21.39 19.90
C ASN A 253 -9.66 21.44 18.66
N ARG A 254 -10.51 20.44 18.46
CA ARG A 254 -11.41 20.36 17.30
C ARG A 254 -12.39 21.54 17.22
N GLN A 255 -12.93 21.99 18.35
CA GLN A 255 -14.00 22.99 18.39
C GLN A 255 -13.48 24.41 18.48
N THR A 256 -12.46 24.65 19.31
CA THR A 256 -11.93 26.01 19.56
C THR A 256 -10.72 26.34 18.70
N GLN A 257 -10.12 25.35 18.03
CA GLN A 257 -8.82 25.46 17.35
C GLN A 257 -7.68 25.98 18.24
N GLN A 258 -7.89 26.03 19.54
CA GLN A 258 -6.87 26.44 20.50
C GLN A 258 -5.95 25.26 20.81
N ARG A 259 -4.71 25.58 21.17
CA ARG A 259 -3.67 24.60 21.47
C ARG A 259 -3.97 23.90 22.80
N ILE A 260 -3.85 22.58 22.81
CA ILE A 260 -3.96 21.78 24.04
C ILE A 260 -2.56 21.71 24.66
N LEU A 261 -2.43 22.12 25.92
CA LEU A 261 -1.16 22.02 26.64
C LEU A 261 -0.90 20.56 27.00
N LEU A 262 0.21 20.01 26.52
CA LEU A 262 0.68 18.70 26.94
C LEU A 262 1.03 18.74 28.44
N GLN A 263 0.23 18.05 29.26
CA GLN A 263 0.50 17.98 30.70
C GLN A 263 1.80 17.23 30.98
N LYS A 264 2.84 17.97 31.38
CA LYS A 264 4.12 17.41 31.82
C LYS A 264 3.95 16.77 33.21
N LYS A 265 3.43 15.54 33.29
CA LYS A 265 3.56 14.73 34.52
C LYS A 265 4.99 14.22 34.61
N LYS A 266 5.86 14.92 35.35
CA LYS A 266 7.23 14.46 35.64
C LYS A 266 7.20 13.09 36.30
N SER A 267 7.54 12.03 35.56
CA SER A 267 7.92 10.76 36.15
C SER A 267 9.18 10.99 36.97
N ARG A 268 9.08 11.10 38.30
CA ARG A 268 10.26 11.06 39.19
C ARG A 268 10.95 9.72 38.97
N ARG A 269 12.06 9.70 38.21
CA ARG A 269 12.97 8.55 38.16
C ARG A 269 13.66 8.43 39.52
N ALA A 270 13.01 7.80 40.49
CA ALA A 270 13.70 7.27 41.64
C ALA A 270 14.39 5.97 41.21
N CYS A 271 15.73 5.99 41.23
CA CYS A 271 16.60 4.84 41.06
C CYS A 271 16.03 3.61 41.82
N CYS A 272 15.63 2.56 41.09
CA CYS A 272 15.07 1.33 41.67
C CYS A 272 15.95 0.12 41.35
N THR A 273 17.20 0.14 41.80
CA THR A 273 18.00 -1.10 41.96
C THR A 273 17.81 -1.77 43.33
N ALA A 274 17.00 -1.21 44.24
CA ALA A 274 16.77 -1.78 45.57
C ALA A 274 15.31 -2.17 45.90
N LYS A 275 14.33 -1.88 45.03
CA LYS A 275 12.89 -2.12 45.31
C LYS A 275 12.30 -3.39 44.68
N SER A 276 13.03 -4.11 43.84
CA SER A 276 12.54 -5.36 43.21
C SER A 276 12.35 -6.53 44.20
N ARG A 277 12.90 -6.45 45.41
CA ARG A 277 12.74 -7.49 46.45
C ARG A 277 11.46 -7.37 47.28
N ARG A 278 10.87 -6.18 47.44
CA ARG A 278 9.68 -5.99 48.31
C ARG A 278 8.33 -6.19 47.61
N ILE A 279 8.30 -6.25 46.28
CA ILE A 279 7.05 -6.50 45.53
C ILE A 279 6.76 -8.01 45.46
N ALA A 280 7.78 -8.87 45.47
CA ALA A 280 7.60 -10.32 45.49
C ALA A 280 6.88 -10.83 46.76
N GLU A 281 7.04 -10.18 47.91
CA GLU A 281 6.38 -10.57 49.16
C GLU A 281 4.92 -10.11 49.27
N LYS A 282 4.46 -9.16 48.44
CA LYS A 282 3.06 -8.71 48.42
C LYS A 282 2.19 -9.41 47.38
N PHE A 283 2.76 -10.24 46.51
CA PHE A 283 2.01 -11.09 45.56
C PHE A 283 1.33 -12.30 46.22
N SER A 284 1.64 -12.61 47.50
CA SER A 284 1.04 -13.73 48.24
C SER A 284 -0.25 -13.38 49.00
N SER A 285 -0.68 -12.11 49.02
CA SER A 285 -1.96 -11.70 49.60
C SER A 285 -2.81 -11.01 48.54
N GLY A 286 -3.79 -11.74 48.02
CA GLY A 286 -4.68 -11.31 46.95
C GLY A 286 -5.47 -10.05 47.30
N VAL A 287 -5.08 -8.92 46.70
CA VAL A 287 -5.79 -7.64 46.83
C VAL A 287 -6.16 -7.15 45.43
N SER A 288 -7.46 -6.92 45.22
CA SER A 288 -8.07 -6.34 44.01
C SER A 288 -7.64 -4.88 43.82
N LEU A 289 -7.25 -4.51 42.61
CA LEU A 289 -6.90 -3.13 42.25
C LEU A 289 -8.14 -2.39 41.73
N ASP A 290 -8.45 -1.27 42.39
CA ASP A 290 -9.52 -0.32 42.05
C ASP A 290 -9.04 0.70 41.00
N LYS A 291 -9.95 1.30 40.25
CA LYS A 291 -9.67 2.33 39.21
C LYS A 291 -8.76 3.47 39.68
N ASP A 292 -8.87 3.89 40.94
CA ASP A 292 -8.04 4.96 41.53
C ASP A 292 -6.60 4.52 41.86
N SER A 293 -6.37 3.20 42.01
CA SER A 293 -5.07 2.67 42.42
C SER A 293 -4.00 2.73 41.31
N ILE A 294 -4.42 2.91 40.05
CA ILE A 294 -3.53 3.10 38.91
C ILE A 294 -2.93 4.52 38.92
N PHE A 295 -3.61 5.50 39.55
CA PHE A 295 -3.16 6.90 39.61
C PHE A 295 -2.65 7.36 40.99
N ARG A 296 -2.96 6.66 42.10
CA ARG A 296 -2.69 7.16 43.47
C ARG A 296 -1.45 6.64 44.21
N ARG A 297 -0.63 5.74 43.67
CA ARG A 297 0.60 5.32 44.37
C ARG A 297 1.82 6.02 43.80
N ASP A 298 2.06 7.25 44.26
CA ASP A 298 3.39 7.89 44.37
C ASP A 298 3.29 9.27 45.06
N LEU A 299 2.77 9.30 46.30
CA LEU A 299 2.90 10.44 47.21
C LEU A 299 3.11 9.93 48.65
N SER A 300 4.35 9.58 48.96
CA SER A 300 4.98 9.63 50.29
C SER A 300 6.49 9.51 50.12
#